data_AF-A0A7Y4UGV9-F1
#
_entry.id   AF-A0A7Y4UGV9-F1
#
_cell.length_a   1.000
_cell.length_b   1.000
_cell.length_c   1.000
_cell.angle_alpha   90.00
_cell.angle_beta   90.00
_cell.angle_gamma   90.00
#
_symmetry.space_group_name_H-M   'P 1'
#
loop_
_entity.id
_entity.type
_entity.pdbx_description
1 polymer ?
#
loop_
_entity_poly.entity_id
_entity_poly.type
_entity_poly.pdbx_seq_one_letter_code
_entity_poly.pdbx_strand_id
1 'polypeptide(L)'
;MQKNLSRMESNSLKNSVQLRSIYEDEFQQTILSWFSQHSLLLVMVRYLNTGGGKDFSLLSSFREFDTFLRNLPAVTDVIVFQVHALNSFEPESSKLLIEARKLITKEKEWLLLWADNNKISGYEHAFGDDLDDLKQAVRNLKEKTVYFGEMPAWWEMDSDTMQSAIVPNEAGLIQSGAG
;
A
#
# COMPACT_ATOMS: atom_id res chain seq x y z
N MET A 1 31.85 -31.68 -36.09
CA MET A 1 31.31 -30.31 -36.20
C MET A 1 29.93 -30.38 -36.86
N GLN A 2 28.87 -30.44 -36.05
CA GLN A 2 27.50 -30.17 -36.47
C GLN A 2 26.81 -29.43 -35.31
N LYS A 3 25.94 -28.50 -35.70
CA LYS A 3 25.61 -27.25 -35.03
C LYS A 3 24.73 -27.44 -33.79
N ASN A 4 25.11 -26.73 -32.73
CA ASN A 4 24.21 -26.21 -31.69
C ASN A 4 23.06 -25.45 -32.34
N LEU A 5 21.84 -26.00 -32.31
CA LEU A 5 20.60 -25.31 -32.67
C LEU A 5 19.38 -26.03 -32.05
N SER A 6 19.38 -26.09 -30.71
CA SER A 6 18.16 -26.14 -29.90
C SER A 6 18.30 -25.02 -28.88
N ARG A 7 18.21 -23.74 -29.29
CA ARG A 7 16.94 -23.00 -29.41
C ARG A 7 16.05 -23.42 -28.24
N MET A 8 16.35 -22.90 -27.05
CA MET A 8 15.61 -21.75 -26.50
C MET A 8 14.10 -21.91 -26.68
N GLU A 9 13.56 -23.06 -26.31
CA GLU A 9 12.17 -23.16 -25.94
C GLU A 9 12.03 -22.58 -24.53
N SER A 10 11.67 -21.29 -24.52
CA SER A 10 10.55 -20.84 -23.71
C SER A 10 10.65 -21.05 -22.20
N ASN A 11 11.74 -20.63 -21.56
CA ASN A 11 11.71 -20.16 -20.17
C ASN A 11 11.08 -18.75 -20.08
N SER A 12 9.99 -18.51 -20.81
CA SER A 12 9.06 -17.45 -20.45
C SER A 12 8.21 -18.00 -19.32
N LEU A 13 8.79 -17.96 -18.12
CA LEU A 13 8.01 -17.86 -16.89
C LEU A 13 7.18 -16.58 -17.03
N LYS A 14 6.02 -16.73 -17.66
CA LYS A 14 4.87 -15.87 -17.39
C LYS A 14 4.57 -16.11 -15.92
N ASN A 15 5.25 -15.39 -15.04
CA ASN A 15 4.76 -15.10 -13.71
C ASN A 15 3.49 -14.26 -13.93
N SER A 16 2.40 -14.93 -14.30
CA SER A 16 1.09 -14.32 -14.27
C SER A 16 0.86 -13.93 -12.83
N VAL A 17 0.71 -12.64 -12.55
CA VAL A 17 0.16 -12.16 -11.29
C VAL A 17 -1.11 -12.95 -11.06
N GLN A 18 -1.08 -13.87 -10.09
CA GLN A 18 -2.23 -14.68 -9.78
C GLN A 18 -3.22 -13.76 -9.08
N LEU A 19 -4.26 -13.37 -9.82
CA LEU A 19 -5.35 -12.61 -9.22
C LEU A 19 -5.96 -13.48 -8.13
N ARG A 20 -6.15 -12.89 -6.95
CA ARG A 20 -6.84 -13.53 -5.83
C ARG A 20 -7.94 -12.63 -5.31
N SER A 21 -8.97 -13.26 -4.76
CA SER A 21 -10.08 -12.56 -4.11
C SER A 21 -9.69 -12.12 -2.70
N ILE A 22 -10.20 -10.97 -2.27
CA ILE A 22 -10.13 -10.56 -0.86
C ILE A 22 -10.79 -11.58 0.08
N TYR A 23 -11.65 -12.48 -0.41
CA TYR A 23 -12.33 -13.48 0.40
C TYR A 23 -11.64 -14.86 0.39
N GLU A 24 -10.47 -14.97 -0.22
CA GLU A 24 -9.69 -16.21 -0.14
C GLU A 24 -9.12 -16.40 1.26
N ASP A 25 -9.23 -17.64 1.77
CA ASP A 25 -8.82 -18.00 3.12
C ASP A 25 -7.35 -17.68 3.38
N GLU A 26 -6.46 -17.94 2.42
CA GLU A 26 -5.02 -17.68 2.58
C GLU A 26 -4.72 -16.18 2.78
N PHE A 27 -5.37 -15.31 1.99
CA PHE A 27 -5.24 -13.86 2.16
C PHE A 27 -5.76 -13.42 3.53
N GLN A 28 -6.98 -13.85 3.89
CA GLN A 28 -7.60 -13.49 5.17
C GLN A 28 -6.79 -13.98 6.38
N GLN A 29 -6.29 -15.20 6.36
CA GLN A 29 -5.45 -15.75 7.42
C GLN A 29 -4.11 -15.03 7.53
N THR A 30 -3.51 -14.66 6.40
CA THR A 30 -2.26 -13.88 6.38
C THR A 30 -2.46 -12.54 7.05
N ILE A 31 -3.49 -11.78 6.64
CA ILE A 31 -3.79 -10.47 7.24
C ILE A 31 -4.17 -10.59 8.72
N LEU A 32 -4.95 -11.61 9.10
CA LEU A 32 -5.28 -11.88 10.50
C LEU A 32 -4.02 -12.15 11.34
N SER A 33 -3.07 -12.91 10.79
CA SER A 33 -1.80 -13.18 11.47
C SER A 33 -0.97 -11.91 11.66
N TRP A 34 -0.96 -11.01 10.67
CA TRP A 34 -0.26 -9.73 10.75
C TRP A 34 -0.84 -8.83 11.84
N PHE A 35 -2.17 -8.78 12.01
CA PHE A 35 -2.79 -8.06 13.12
C PHE A 35 -2.45 -8.63 14.50
N SER A 36 -2.00 -9.88 14.57
CA SER A 36 -1.52 -10.48 15.82
C SER A 36 -0.09 -10.05 16.16
N GLN A 37 0.67 -9.56 15.17
CA GLN A 37 2.07 -9.15 15.28
C GLN A 37 2.25 -7.63 15.26
N HIS A 38 1.33 -6.91 14.64
CA HIS A 38 1.38 -5.47 14.42
C HIS A 38 0.10 -4.81 14.88
N SER A 39 0.22 -3.64 15.51
CA SER A 39 -0.92 -2.85 15.97
C SER A 39 -1.62 -2.08 14.84
N LEU A 40 -1.00 -1.98 13.67
CA LEU A 40 -1.50 -1.18 12.55
C LEU A 40 -1.05 -1.78 11.21
N LEU A 41 -1.98 -1.88 10.27
CA LEU A 41 -1.71 -2.22 8.88
C LEU A 41 -2.08 -1.05 7.96
N LEU A 42 -1.28 -0.83 6.93
CA LEU A 42 -1.57 0.14 5.88
C LEU A 42 -2.29 -0.60 4.76
N VAL A 43 -3.47 -0.11 4.40
CA VAL A 43 -4.23 -0.59 3.26
C VAL A 43 -4.25 0.50 2.21
N MET A 44 -3.74 0.18 1.04
CA MET A 44 -3.89 0.97 -0.17
C MET A 44 -4.99 0.36 -1.02
N VAL A 45 -5.89 1.22 -1.50
CA VAL A 45 -6.96 0.86 -2.42
C VAL A 45 -6.67 1.50 -3.76
N ARG A 46 -6.80 0.74 -4.84
CA ARG A 46 -6.71 1.20 -6.23
C ARG A 46 -8.03 0.95 -6.94
N TYR A 47 -8.64 2.04 -7.38
CA TYR A 47 -9.89 1.97 -8.15
C TYR A 47 -9.56 1.79 -9.64
N LEU A 48 -9.63 0.54 -10.08
CA LEU A 48 -9.26 0.14 -11.44
C LEU A 48 -10.12 0.83 -12.52
N ASN A 49 -11.37 1.19 -12.17
CA ASN A 49 -12.33 1.81 -13.10
C ASN A 49 -12.36 3.35 -13.06
N THR A 50 -11.57 4.02 -12.21
CA THR A 50 -11.61 5.49 -12.04
C THR A 50 -10.26 6.14 -12.34
N GLY A 51 -9.60 5.69 -13.41
CA GLY A 51 -8.31 6.25 -13.85
C GLY A 51 -7.13 5.91 -12.92
N GLY A 52 -7.25 4.86 -12.09
CA GLY A 52 -6.18 4.42 -11.20
C GLY A 52 -6.03 5.26 -9.94
N GLY A 53 -7.09 5.94 -9.52
CA GLY A 53 -7.14 6.64 -8.23
C GLY A 53 -6.75 5.72 -7.08
N LYS A 54 -6.09 6.29 -6.07
CA LYS A 54 -5.61 5.57 -4.90
C LYS A 54 -6.20 6.18 -3.64
N ASP A 55 -6.52 5.35 -2.67
CA ASP A 55 -6.85 5.78 -1.31
C ASP A 55 -6.01 4.97 -0.32
N PHE A 56 -5.82 5.53 0.88
CA PHE A 56 -5.10 4.88 1.96
C PHE A 56 -5.94 4.80 3.23
N SER A 57 -5.74 3.75 4.00
CA SER A 57 -6.33 3.56 5.31
C SER A 57 -5.33 2.90 6.24
N LEU A 58 -5.33 3.32 7.51
CA LEU A 58 -4.60 2.66 8.58
C LEU A 58 -5.65 1.96 9.45
N LEU A 59 -5.50 0.65 9.59
CA LEU A 59 -6.45 -0.19 10.29
C LEU A 59 -5.75 -0.87 11.45
N SER A 60 -6.39 -0.93 12.62
CA SER A 60 -5.76 -1.44 13.84
C SER A 60 -6.29 -2.80 14.28
N SER A 61 -7.23 -3.38 13.53
CA SER A 61 -7.77 -4.71 13.83
C SER A 61 -8.33 -5.41 12.60
N PHE A 62 -8.35 -6.74 12.65
CA PHE A 62 -8.96 -7.55 11.62
C PHE A 62 -10.47 -7.28 11.44
N ARG A 63 -11.18 -6.96 12.52
CA ARG A 63 -12.60 -6.58 12.45
C ARG A 63 -12.82 -5.31 11.65
N GLU A 64 -11.95 -4.31 11.86
CA GLU A 64 -11.97 -3.06 11.11
C GLU A 64 -11.65 -3.32 9.63
N PHE A 65 -10.67 -4.18 9.36
CA PHE A 65 -10.34 -4.64 8.01
C PHE A 65 -11.50 -5.33 7.29
N ASP A 66 -12.15 -6.32 7.91
CA ASP A 66 -13.32 -6.97 7.32
C ASP A 66 -14.45 -5.95 7.04
N THR A 67 -14.68 -5.02 7.97
CA THR A 67 -15.67 -3.95 7.78
C THR A 67 -15.29 -3.02 6.62
N PHE A 68 -14.00 -2.67 6.51
CA PHE A 68 -13.47 -1.86 5.42
C PHE A 68 -13.68 -2.55 4.08
N LEU A 69 -13.28 -3.81 3.94
CA LEU A 69 -13.41 -4.59 2.71
C LEU A 69 -14.85 -4.68 2.21
N ARG A 70 -15.83 -4.89 3.11
CA ARG A 70 -17.26 -4.97 2.76
C ARG A 70 -17.84 -3.68 2.19
N ASN A 71 -17.21 -2.55 2.46
CA ASN A 71 -17.65 -1.23 1.99
C ASN A 71 -16.94 -0.80 0.70
N LEU A 72 -15.99 -1.59 0.19
CA LEU A 72 -15.29 -1.26 -1.04
C LEU A 72 -16.16 -1.59 -2.27
N PRO A 73 -16.06 -0.77 -3.34
CA PRO A 73 -16.68 -1.10 -4.61
C PRO A 73 -16.13 -2.42 -5.18
N ALA A 74 -16.95 -3.11 -5.96
CA ALA A 74 -16.50 -4.23 -6.78
C ALA A 74 -15.33 -3.84 -7.70
N VAL A 75 -14.45 -4.80 -8.00
CA VAL A 75 -13.29 -4.62 -8.89
C VAL A 75 -12.31 -3.57 -8.37
N THR A 76 -12.18 -3.51 -7.04
CA THR A 76 -11.20 -2.69 -6.35
C THR A 76 -9.97 -3.55 -6.03
N ASP A 77 -8.78 -3.05 -6.34
CA ASP A 77 -7.51 -3.69 -6.00
C ASP A 77 -7.07 -3.20 -4.61
N VAL A 78 -6.90 -4.14 -3.68
CA VAL A 78 -6.63 -3.91 -2.26
C VAL A 78 -5.24 -4.44 -1.95
N ILE A 79 -4.35 -3.56 -1.52
CA ILE A 79 -2.97 -3.89 -1.22
C ILE A 79 -2.72 -3.58 0.25
N VAL A 80 -2.33 -4.59 1.02
CA VAL A 80 -2.08 -4.50 2.46
C VAL A 80 -0.58 -4.60 2.71
N PHE A 81 -0.07 -3.70 3.53
CA PHE A 81 1.33 -3.64 3.93
C PHE A 81 1.46 -3.79 5.45
N GLN A 82 2.46 -4.55 5.88
CA GLN A 82 2.96 -4.43 7.24
C GLN A 82 3.58 -3.03 7.41
N VAL A 83 3.14 -2.28 8.42
CA VAL A 83 3.55 -0.86 8.64
C VAL A 83 4.93 -0.80 9.27
N HIS A 84 5.93 -1.37 8.61
CA HIS A 84 7.33 -1.17 8.99
C HIS A 84 7.91 0.11 8.38
N ALA A 85 7.30 0.62 7.31
CA ALA A 85 7.81 1.76 6.56
C ALA A 85 7.38 3.13 7.12
N LEU A 86 6.23 3.22 7.80
CA LEU A 86 5.69 4.51 8.28
C LEU A 86 5.82 4.65 9.79
N ASN A 87 6.56 5.65 10.24
CA ASN A 87 6.68 5.99 11.65
C ASN A 87 5.68 7.08 12.02
N SER A 88 5.11 7.00 13.23
CA SER A 88 4.20 8.03 13.75
C SER A 88 4.98 9.19 14.39
N PHE A 89 4.56 10.41 14.12
CA PHE A 89 5.15 11.63 14.65
C PHE A 89 4.08 12.63 15.08
N GLU A 90 4.43 13.47 16.06
CA GLU A 90 3.74 14.73 16.26
C GLU A 90 4.04 15.67 15.07
N PRO A 91 3.04 16.45 14.61
CA PRO A 91 3.23 17.46 13.58
C PRO A 91 4.33 18.45 13.96
N GLU A 92 5.12 18.88 12.98
CA GLU A 92 6.24 19.82 13.15
C GLU A 92 7.32 19.39 14.18
N SER A 93 7.31 18.14 14.64
CA SER A 93 8.32 17.67 15.57
C SER A 93 9.71 17.65 14.92
N SER A 94 10.74 17.97 15.70
CA SER A 94 12.12 17.88 15.24
C SER A 94 12.48 16.47 14.77
N LYS A 95 11.87 15.44 15.38
CA LYS A 95 12.03 14.04 15.00
C LYS A 95 11.53 13.78 13.58
N LEU A 96 10.34 14.28 13.22
CA LEU A 96 9.81 14.16 11.86
C LEU A 96 10.75 14.80 10.84
N LEU A 97 11.22 16.01 11.09
CA LEU A 97 12.12 16.72 10.17
C LEU A 97 13.49 16.04 10.03
N ILE A 98 14.01 15.47 11.12
CA ILE A 98 15.27 14.69 11.08
C ILE A 98 15.07 13.44 10.24
N GLU A 99 13.96 12.73 10.41
CA GLU A 99 13.69 11.51 9.66
C GLU A 99 13.42 11.80 8.18
N ALA A 100 12.64 12.83 7.90
CA ALA A 100 12.40 13.34 6.56
C ALA A 100 13.70 13.66 5.82
N ARG A 101 14.68 14.31 6.46
CA ARG A 101 15.98 14.58 5.85
C ARG A 101 16.78 13.33 5.48
N LYS A 102 16.52 12.19 6.12
CA LYS A 102 17.17 10.92 5.78
C LYS A 102 16.45 10.20 4.64
N LEU A 103 15.11 10.27 4.62
CA LEU A 103 14.27 9.50 3.71
C LEU A 103 14.00 10.23 2.38
N ILE A 104 13.80 11.55 2.43
CA ILE A 104 13.56 12.40 1.26
C ILE A 104 14.87 12.50 0.47
N THR A 105 14.97 11.68 -0.55
CA THR A 105 16.07 11.66 -1.51
C THR A 105 15.49 11.63 -2.91
N LYS A 106 16.25 12.06 -3.92
CA LYS A 106 15.78 12.13 -5.31
C LYS A 106 15.33 10.80 -5.91
N GLU A 107 15.69 9.69 -5.28
CA GLU A 107 15.50 8.34 -5.81
C GLU A 107 14.27 7.65 -5.22
N LYS A 108 13.65 8.23 -4.18
CA LYS A 108 12.58 7.57 -3.42
C LYS A 108 11.32 8.42 -3.37
N GLU A 109 10.19 7.75 -3.49
CA GLU A 109 8.89 8.33 -3.19
C GLU A 109 8.64 8.24 -1.69
N TRP A 110 8.18 9.33 -1.09
CA TRP A 110 7.78 9.35 0.30
C TRP A 110 6.25 9.42 0.42
N LEU A 111 5.74 8.94 1.55
CA LEU A 111 4.33 8.98 1.90
C LEU A 111 4.15 9.66 3.26
N LEU A 112 3.27 10.64 3.28
CA LEU A 112 2.77 11.32 4.46
C LEU A 112 1.28 11.00 4.61
N LEU A 113 0.88 10.40 5.72
CA LEU A 113 -0.51 10.23 6.10
C LEU A 113 -0.80 11.07 7.33
N TRP A 114 -2.00 11.61 7.46
CA TRP A 114 -2.44 12.23 8.71
C TRP A 114 -3.80 11.73 9.15
N ALA A 115 -3.92 11.54 10.46
CA ALA A 115 -5.06 10.89 11.08
C ALA A 115 -5.71 11.78 12.13
N ASP A 116 -7.05 11.71 12.16
CA ASP A 116 -7.91 12.21 13.21
C ASP A 116 -8.45 11.04 14.02
N ASN A 117 -8.15 10.98 15.32
CA ASN A 117 -8.63 9.89 16.18
C ASN A 117 -8.33 8.49 15.58
N ASN A 118 -7.13 8.30 15.05
CA ASN A 118 -6.66 7.10 14.35
C ASN A 118 -7.32 6.78 12.99
N LYS A 119 -8.17 7.66 12.46
CA LYS A 119 -8.72 7.53 11.11
C LYS A 119 -7.97 8.44 10.15
N ILE A 120 -7.47 7.88 9.04
CA ILE A 120 -6.84 8.69 7.99
C ILE A 120 -7.83 9.74 7.49
N SER A 121 -7.38 10.98 7.54
CA SER A 121 -8.13 12.18 7.13
C SER A 121 -7.54 12.83 5.88
N GLY A 122 -6.36 12.38 5.46
CA GLY A 122 -5.75 12.69 4.17
C GLY A 122 -4.34 12.14 4.07
N TYR A 123 -3.76 12.30 2.89
CA TYR A 123 -2.41 11.88 2.59
C TYR A 123 -1.77 12.77 1.53
N GLU A 124 -0.45 12.71 1.47
CA GLU A 124 0.38 13.34 0.45
C GLU A 124 1.54 12.40 0.12
N HIS A 125 1.94 12.34 -1.14
CA HIS A 125 3.12 11.61 -1.59
C HIS A 125 3.80 12.42 -2.68
N ALA A 126 5.13 12.35 -2.72
CA ALA A 126 5.90 12.96 -3.78
C ALA A 126 7.21 12.21 -4.02
N PHE A 127 7.72 12.38 -5.24
CA PHE A 127 9.09 12.06 -5.61
C PHE A 127 9.95 13.31 -5.51
N GLY A 128 11.20 13.17 -5.05
CA GLY A 128 12.19 14.24 -5.11
C GLY A 128 12.82 14.55 -3.75
N ASP A 129 13.63 15.61 -3.73
CA ASP A 129 14.37 16.06 -2.55
C ASP A 129 13.79 17.30 -1.86
N ASP A 130 12.55 17.68 -2.20
CA ASP A 130 11.96 18.91 -1.69
C ASP A 130 11.37 18.74 -0.28
N LEU A 131 12.18 19.11 0.70
CA LEU A 131 11.78 19.14 2.11
C LEU A 131 10.78 20.29 2.39
N ASP A 132 10.70 21.31 1.54
CA ASP A 132 9.82 22.45 1.76
C ASP A 132 8.35 22.10 1.50
N ASP A 133 8.07 21.20 0.54
CA ASP A 133 6.74 20.62 0.33
C ASP A 133 6.26 19.91 1.60
N LEU A 134 7.10 19.04 2.18
CA LEU A 134 6.77 18.38 3.44
C LEU A 134 6.52 19.39 4.56
N LYS A 135 7.36 20.42 4.70
CA LYS A 135 7.17 21.46 5.73
C LYS A 135 5.84 22.20 5.53
N GLN A 136 5.46 22.47 4.28
CA GLN A 136 4.20 23.13 3.97
C GLN A 136 3.01 22.24 4.31
N ALA A 137 3.07 20.95 3.95
CA ALA A 137 2.06 19.95 4.27
C ALA A 137 1.81 19.88 5.77
N VAL A 138 2.88 19.73 6.58
CA VAL A 138 2.74 19.50 8.03
C VAL A 138 2.30 20.72 8.83
N ARG A 139 2.56 21.94 8.35
CA ARG A 139 2.17 23.20 9.03
C ARG A 139 0.67 23.33 9.26
N ASN A 140 -0.13 22.72 8.40
CA ASN A 140 -1.58 22.78 8.46
C ASN A 140 -2.19 21.63 9.27
N LEU A 141 -1.38 20.69 9.77
CA LEU A 141 -1.83 19.46 10.41
C LEU A 141 -1.78 19.52 11.94
N LYS A 142 -1.95 20.72 12.52
CA LYS A 142 -1.96 20.91 13.98
C LYS A 142 -2.98 19.96 14.61
N GLU A 143 -2.59 19.31 15.71
CA GLU A 143 -3.39 18.34 16.47
C GLU A 143 -3.67 16.99 15.79
N LYS A 144 -3.15 16.75 14.58
CA LYS A 144 -3.23 15.44 13.91
C LYS A 144 -2.10 14.52 14.34
N THR A 145 -2.30 13.21 14.23
CA THR A 145 -1.17 12.26 14.21
C THR A 145 -0.68 12.14 12.78
N VAL A 146 0.63 12.24 12.57
CA VAL A 146 1.24 12.12 11.25
C VAL A 146 1.99 10.79 11.15
N TYR A 147 1.86 10.09 10.03
CA TYR A 147 2.65 8.91 9.71
C TYR A 147 3.49 9.23 8.48
N PHE A 148 4.80 9.04 8.58
CA PHE A 148 5.73 9.42 7.53
C PHE A 148 6.77 8.32 7.27
N GLY A 149 7.07 8.10 6.00
CA GLY A 149 8.08 7.14 5.58
C GLY A 149 8.23 7.03 4.08
N GLU A 150 8.95 5.99 3.65
CA GLU A 150 9.05 5.61 2.24
C GLU A 150 7.72 5.04 1.76
N MET A 151 7.31 5.43 0.55
CA MET A 151 6.13 4.88 -0.11
C MET A 151 6.37 3.39 -0.39
N PRO A 152 5.52 2.47 0.11
CA PRO A 152 5.71 1.05 -0.15
C PRO A 152 5.61 0.72 -1.64
N ALA A 153 6.42 -0.22 -2.11
CA ALA A 153 6.47 -0.66 -3.50
C ALA A 153 5.23 -1.48 -3.90
N TRP A 154 4.10 -0.80 -4.09
CA TRP A 154 2.78 -1.40 -4.33
C TRP A 154 2.63 -2.09 -5.69
N TRP A 155 3.60 -1.94 -6.61
CA TRP A 155 3.60 -2.56 -7.94
C TRP A 155 4.34 -3.90 -7.97
N GLU A 156 4.93 -4.32 -6.86
CA GLU A 156 5.65 -5.59 -6.77
C GLU A 156 4.70 -6.78 -6.66
N MET A 157 5.27 -7.99 -6.68
CA MET A 157 4.51 -9.19 -6.37
C MET A 157 4.31 -9.31 -4.85
N ASP A 158 3.29 -10.07 -4.46
CA ASP A 158 3.05 -10.42 -3.06
C ASP A 158 4.30 -10.99 -2.39
N SER A 159 4.49 -10.61 -1.13
CA SER A 159 5.65 -10.94 -0.31
C SER A 159 5.27 -11.06 1.16
N ASP A 160 6.21 -11.42 2.02
CA ASP A 160 5.97 -11.56 3.46
C ASP A 160 5.49 -10.25 4.13
N THR A 161 5.68 -9.09 3.48
CA THR A 161 5.31 -7.77 4.01
C THR A 161 4.26 -7.04 3.17
N MET A 162 3.88 -7.59 2.00
CA MET A 162 2.86 -7.02 1.12
C MET A 162 1.95 -8.11 0.55
N GLN A 163 0.64 -7.88 0.62
CA GLN A 163 -0.37 -8.80 0.11
C GLN A 163 -1.44 -8.03 -0.68
N SER A 164 -1.64 -8.35 -1.95
CA SER A 164 -2.62 -7.73 -2.86
C SER A 164 -3.79 -8.66 -3.21
N ALA A 165 -5.03 -8.18 -3.20
CA ALA A 165 -6.22 -8.96 -3.54
C ALA A 165 -7.32 -8.08 -4.13
N ILE A 166 -8.23 -8.66 -4.91
CA ILE A 166 -9.28 -7.93 -5.62
C ILE A 166 -10.64 -8.19 -4.99
N VAL A 167 -11.44 -7.14 -4.86
CA VAL A 167 -12.87 -7.23 -4.54
C VAL A 167 -13.60 -7.86 -5.72
N PRO A 168 -14.21 -9.06 -5.58
CA PRO A 168 -14.94 -9.68 -6.69
C PRO A 168 -16.08 -8.80 -7.20
N ASN A 169 -16.45 -9.00 -8.46
CA ASN A 169 -17.66 -8.40 -9.00
C ASN A 169 -18.94 -9.07 -8.46
N GLU A 170 -20.10 -8.56 -8.86
CA GLU A 170 -21.41 -9.09 -8.43
C GLU A 170 -21.63 -10.58 -8.78
N ALA A 171 -20.92 -11.09 -9.79
CA ALA A 171 -20.94 -12.51 -10.17
C ALA A 171 -19.92 -13.36 -9.41
N GLY A 172 -19.18 -12.77 -8.45
CA GLY A 172 -18.11 -13.44 -7.69
C GLY A 172 -16.82 -13.62 -8.46
N LEU A 173 -16.66 -12.98 -9.62
CA LEU A 173 -15.46 -13.09 -10.46
C LEU A 173 -14.47 -11.99 -10.13
N ILE A 174 -13.19 -12.35 -10.05
CA ILE A 174 -12.08 -11.41 -9.97
C ILE A 174 -11.66 -10.97 -11.38
N GLN A 175 -11.46 -9.67 -11.56
CA GLN A 175 -11.03 -9.09 -12.83
C GLN A 175 -9.90 -8.10 -12.55
N SER A 176 -8.75 -8.26 -13.21
CA SER A 176 -7.75 -7.21 -13.24
C SER A 176 -8.30 -6.03 -14.04
N GLY A 177 -8.17 -4.81 -13.53
CA GLY A 177 -8.25 -3.64 -14.38
C GLY A 177 -7.22 -3.80 -15.48
N ALA A 178 -7.64 -3.65 -16.73
CA ALA A 178 -6.74 -3.78 -17.87
C ALA A 178 -5.53 -2.86 -17.65
N GLY A 179 -4.33 -3.46 -17.63
CA GLY A 179 -3.10 -2.74 -17.92
C GLY A 179 -3.02 -2.37 -19.38
#